data_AF-A0A918G6R3-F1
#
_entry.id   AF-A0A918G6R3-F1
#
_cell.length_a   1.000
_cell.length_b   1.000
_cell.length_c   1.000
_cell.angle_alpha   90.00
_cell.angle_beta   90.00
_cell.angle_gamma   90.00
#
_symmetry.space_group_name_H-M   'P 1'
#
loop_
_entity.id
_entity.type
_entity.pdbx_description
1 polymer ?
#
loop_
_entity_poly.entity_id
_entity_poly.type
_entity_poly.pdbx_seq_one_letter_code
_entity_poly.pdbx_strand_id
1 'polypeptide(L)'
;MTGRVGWLVVLLGLAGLVGVAAGSAVTAVEPIPGLPDAGVVVRAGLPVARLLLDLAAVATVGLCLLPMLVGFDRPRNAEPTMALARRAAVAASVVWAVAAVVALVLQTAELRASADVSFGAVADYVATVGAGKALVFVACLALVSAVLCGLAVRKGDAVPAELRAAVALFALLPLPVTGHATGWRWHDVTMISMELHVMAAAAWTGGLGAVVVLLAANRSLLARAVPRFSRLATVCVLVVGLSGVFNAVIELAPRFDLFATGYGIVVLLKLGCLVALGALGAHIRFRLLPGIRSHRRTALVTWAGAELAVMGLAFGLAVVLTRVPAA
;
A
#
# COMPACT_ATOMS: atom_id res chain seq x y z
N MET A 1 -22.59 13.44 6.37
CA MET A 1 -22.30 12.13 7.01
C MET A 1 -20.90 11.58 6.69
N THR A 2 -20.23 12.08 5.65
CA THR A 2 -18.84 11.78 5.25
C THR A 2 -17.77 12.14 6.30
N GLY A 3 -18.04 13.12 7.19
CA GLY A 3 -17.07 13.55 8.21
C GLY A 3 -16.77 12.55 9.33
N ARG A 4 -17.66 11.59 9.63
CA ARG A 4 -17.46 10.69 10.79
C ARG A 4 -16.41 9.60 10.58
N VAL A 5 -16.02 9.33 9.33
CA VAL A 5 -15.08 8.24 9.00
C VAL A 5 -13.99 8.70 8.02
N GLY A 6 -14.12 9.88 7.41
CA GLY A 6 -13.08 10.47 6.56
C GLY A 6 -11.75 10.72 7.30
N TRP A 7 -11.80 10.91 8.63
CA TRP A 7 -10.60 11.01 9.46
C TRP A 7 -9.73 9.75 9.44
N LEU A 8 -10.26 8.58 9.08
CA LEU A 8 -9.46 7.35 8.96
C LEU A 8 -8.46 7.43 7.81
N VAL A 9 -8.86 8.03 6.69
CA VAL A 9 -7.97 8.22 5.52
C VAL A 9 -6.86 9.22 5.89
N VAL A 10 -7.23 10.29 6.59
CA VAL A 10 -6.27 11.28 7.10
C VAL A 10 -5.32 10.63 8.10
N LEU A 11 -5.83 9.83 9.04
CA LEU A 11 -5.02 9.13 10.04
C LEU A 11 -4.02 8.17 9.38
N LEU A 12 -4.46 7.37 8.41
CA LEU A 12 -3.59 6.47 7.64
C LEU A 12 -2.46 7.26 6.95
N GLY A 13 -2.80 8.38 6.30
CA GLY A 13 -1.82 9.25 5.64
C GLY A 13 -0.84 9.91 6.61
N LEU A 14 -1.33 10.49 7.70
CA LEU A 14 -0.50 11.12 8.74
C LEU A 14 0.42 10.10 9.42
N ALA A 15 -0.09 8.92 9.75
CA ALA A 15 0.73 7.84 10.31
C ALA A 15 1.81 7.38 9.32
N GLY A 16 1.49 7.35 8.02
CA GLY A 16 2.48 7.13 6.97
C GLY A 16 3.56 8.21 6.92
N LEU A 17 3.20 9.48 7.01
CA LEU A 17 4.18 10.57 7.07
C LEU A 17 5.07 10.49 8.31
N VAL A 18 4.50 10.11 9.46
CA VAL A 18 5.28 9.84 10.69
C VAL A 18 6.23 8.66 10.46
N GLY A 19 5.79 7.59 9.78
CA GLY A 19 6.63 6.46 9.43
C GLY A 19 7.79 6.84 8.50
N VAL A 20 7.52 7.70 7.50
CA VAL A 20 8.56 8.26 6.63
C VAL A 20 9.56 9.07 7.45
N ALA A 21 9.10 9.99 8.29
CA ALA A 21 9.96 10.84 9.10
C ALA A 21 10.82 10.02 10.09
N ALA A 22 10.22 9.05 10.78
CA ALA A 22 10.91 8.16 11.70
C ALA A 22 11.95 7.29 10.97
N GLY A 23 11.58 6.71 9.83
CA GLY A 23 12.52 5.94 9.00
C GLY A 23 13.69 6.80 8.56
N SER A 24 13.43 7.98 7.98
CA SER A 24 14.48 8.88 7.49
C SER A 24 15.43 9.37 8.59
N ALA A 25 14.92 9.58 9.81
CA ALA A 25 15.74 9.97 10.96
C ALA A 25 16.70 8.86 11.39
N VAL A 26 16.28 7.60 11.30
CA VAL A 26 17.05 6.43 11.74
C VAL A 26 18.04 5.96 10.68
N THR A 27 17.72 6.11 9.41
CA THR A 27 18.55 5.60 8.31
C THR A 27 19.57 6.61 7.77
N ALA A 28 19.53 7.86 8.25
CA ALA A 28 20.43 8.97 7.90
C ALA A 28 21.13 8.79 6.54
N VAL A 29 20.42 9.10 5.44
CA VAL A 29 21.05 9.18 4.11
C VAL A 29 21.90 10.44 4.11
N GLU A 30 23.13 10.34 4.63
CA GLU A 30 24.06 11.45 4.55
C GLU A 30 24.42 11.72 3.09
N PRO A 31 24.46 12.98 2.65
CA PRO A 31 24.95 13.33 1.32
C PRO A 31 26.36 12.77 1.16
N ILE A 32 26.57 11.94 0.13
CA ILE A 32 27.88 11.40 -0.16
C ILE A 32 28.79 12.58 -0.53
N PRO A 33 29.89 12.83 0.21
CA PRO A 33 30.79 13.94 -0.09
C PRO A 33 31.30 13.86 -1.53
N GLY A 34 31.11 14.92 -2.31
CA GLY A 34 31.54 15.01 -3.71
C GLY A 34 30.47 14.67 -4.75
N LEU A 35 29.28 14.22 -4.36
CA LEU A 35 28.13 14.08 -5.26
C LEU A 35 27.19 15.30 -5.14
N PRO A 36 26.59 15.77 -6.25
CA PRO A 36 25.60 16.85 -6.20
C PRO A 36 24.38 16.40 -5.38
N ASP A 37 23.92 17.24 -4.45
CA ASP A 37 22.65 17.02 -3.72
C ASP A 37 21.48 17.36 -4.65
N ALA A 38 20.51 16.45 -4.77
CA ALA A 38 19.28 16.67 -5.55
C ALA A 38 18.37 17.76 -4.96
N GLY A 39 18.75 18.32 -3.81
CA GLY A 39 18.09 19.42 -3.15
C GLY A 39 16.97 18.98 -2.23
N VAL A 40 16.56 19.88 -1.34
CA VAL A 40 15.56 19.60 -0.29
C VAL A 40 14.21 19.16 -0.86
N VAL A 41 13.82 19.69 -2.02
CA VAL A 41 12.55 19.38 -2.68
C VAL A 41 12.50 17.92 -3.12
N VAL A 42 13.56 17.38 -3.72
CA VAL A 42 13.61 15.99 -4.17
C VAL A 42 13.72 15.05 -2.97
N ARG A 43 14.62 15.37 -2.02
CA ARG A 43 14.82 14.57 -0.80
C ARG A 43 13.57 14.43 0.05
N ALA A 44 12.81 15.52 0.26
CA ALA A 44 11.58 15.49 1.05
C ALA A 44 10.35 15.09 0.22
N GLY A 45 10.30 15.48 -1.06
CA GLY A 45 9.16 15.26 -1.94
C GLY A 45 9.03 13.81 -2.41
N LEU A 46 10.14 13.13 -2.70
CA LEU A 46 10.07 11.78 -3.25
C LEU A 46 9.53 10.73 -2.25
N PRO A 47 9.88 10.74 -0.95
CA PRO A 47 9.26 9.82 0.01
C PRO A 47 7.75 10.06 0.14
N VAL A 48 7.33 11.33 0.12
CA VAL A 48 5.91 11.69 0.14
C VAL A 48 5.20 11.20 -1.12
N ALA A 49 5.79 11.40 -2.30
CA ALA A 49 5.23 10.91 -3.56
C ALA A 49 5.11 9.38 -3.60
N ARG A 50 6.10 8.66 -3.06
CA ARG A 50 6.07 7.19 -2.94
C ARG A 50 5.00 6.73 -1.96
N LEU A 51 4.87 7.38 -0.81
CA LEU A 51 3.79 7.09 0.13
C LEU A 51 2.41 7.32 -0.50
N LEU A 52 2.23 8.42 -1.25
CA LEU A 52 0.97 8.69 -1.95
C LEU A 52 0.68 7.64 -3.03
N LEU A 53 1.71 7.19 -3.76
CA LEU A 53 1.61 6.10 -4.73
C LEU A 53 1.10 4.82 -4.04
N ASP A 54 1.74 4.42 -2.94
CA ASP A 54 1.39 3.20 -2.20
C ASP A 54 -0.03 3.29 -1.62
N LEU A 55 -0.37 4.39 -0.95
CA LEU A 55 -1.69 4.57 -0.35
C LEU A 55 -2.82 4.62 -1.40
N ALA A 56 -2.58 5.23 -2.56
CA ALA A 56 -3.53 5.25 -3.66
C ALA A 56 -3.73 3.86 -4.29
N ALA A 57 -2.66 3.08 -4.40
CA ALA A 57 -2.72 1.69 -4.85
C ALA A 57 -3.53 0.81 -3.88
N VAL A 58 -3.21 0.91 -2.58
CA VAL A 58 -3.92 0.21 -1.49
C VAL A 58 -5.40 0.57 -1.48
N ALA A 59 -5.74 1.85 -1.62
CA ALA A 59 -7.13 2.30 -1.70
C ALA A 59 -7.84 1.72 -2.93
N THR A 60 -7.19 1.73 -4.10
CA THR A 60 -7.72 1.17 -5.34
C THR A 60 -8.03 -0.32 -5.20
N VAL A 61 -7.07 -1.10 -4.69
CA VAL A 61 -7.24 -2.55 -4.43
C VAL A 61 -8.40 -2.78 -3.47
N GLY A 62 -8.42 -2.08 -2.32
CA GLY A 62 -9.48 -2.21 -1.32
C GLY A 62 -10.88 -1.94 -1.84
N LEU A 63 -11.04 -0.85 -2.60
CA LEU A 63 -12.31 -0.47 -3.20
C LEU A 63 -12.77 -1.46 -4.28
N CYS A 64 -11.83 -2.07 -5.01
CA CYS A 64 -12.12 -3.14 -5.97
C CYS A 64 -12.49 -4.46 -5.29
N LEU A 65 -11.91 -4.76 -4.12
CA LEU A 65 -12.23 -5.96 -3.32
C LEU A 65 -13.61 -5.87 -2.65
N LEU A 66 -14.08 -4.66 -2.35
CA LEU A 66 -15.28 -4.43 -1.54
C LEU A 66 -16.54 -5.19 -2.00
N PRO A 67 -16.91 -5.21 -3.29
CA PRO A 67 -18.10 -5.93 -3.76
C PRO A 67 -18.01 -7.44 -3.48
N MET A 68 -16.83 -8.04 -3.62
CA MET A 68 -16.60 -9.46 -3.33
C MET A 68 -16.74 -9.77 -1.84
N LEU A 69 -16.30 -8.84 -0.97
CA LEU A 69 -16.46 -8.98 0.49
C LEU A 69 -17.94 -8.90 0.92
N VAL A 70 -18.72 -8.02 0.29
CA VAL A 70 -20.17 -7.92 0.55
C VAL A 70 -20.92 -9.14 0.00
N GLY A 71 -20.50 -9.65 -1.16
CA GLY A 71 -21.06 -10.78 -1.89
C GLY A 71 -21.98 -10.35 -3.05
N PHE A 72 -22.13 -11.22 -4.05
CA PHE A 72 -22.92 -10.95 -5.25
C PHE A 72 -24.44 -10.98 -5.01
N ASP A 73 -24.91 -11.79 -4.06
CA ASP A 73 -26.32 -11.82 -3.62
C ASP A 73 -26.66 -10.68 -2.63
N ARG A 74 -26.17 -9.47 -2.93
CA ARG A 74 -26.29 -8.29 -2.07
C ARG A 74 -27.70 -7.70 -2.09
N PRO A 75 -28.21 -7.22 -0.96
CA PRO A 75 -29.50 -6.54 -0.92
C PRO A 75 -29.48 -5.26 -1.77
N ARG A 76 -30.64 -4.87 -2.32
CA ARG A 76 -30.75 -3.67 -3.19
C ARG A 76 -30.24 -2.38 -2.53
N ASN A 77 -30.32 -2.28 -1.20
CA ASN A 77 -29.79 -1.14 -0.44
C ASN A 77 -28.24 -1.06 -0.41
N ALA A 78 -27.52 -2.05 -0.96
CA ALA A 78 -26.07 -2.00 -1.12
C ALA A 78 -25.62 -1.11 -2.28
N GLU A 79 -26.49 -0.87 -3.27
CA GLU A 79 -26.11 -0.18 -4.51
C GLU A 79 -25.60 1.25 -4.32
N PRO A 80 -26.19 2.11 -3.47
CA PRO A 80 -25.64 3.43 -3.22
C PRO A 80 -24.19 3.39 -2.69
N THR A 81 -23.89 2.44 -1.80
CA THR A 81 -22.55 2.24 -1.27
C THR A 81 -21.59 1.70 -2.32
N MET A 82 -22.03 0.76 -3.17
CA MET A 82 -21.20 0.21 -4.25
C MET A 82 -20.92 1.25 -5.34
N ALA A 83 -21.89 2.08 -5.70
CA ALA A 83 -21.70 3.18 -6.63
C ALA A 83 -20.67 4.19 -6.12
N LEU A 84 -20.71 4.51 -4.82
CA LEU A 84 -19.69 5.35 -4.18
C LEU A 84 -18.31 4.66 -4.20
N ALA A 85 -18.24 3.37 -3.88
CA ALA A 85 -17.00 2.60 -3.94
C ALA A 85 -16.36 2.63 -5.34
N ARG A 86 -17.16 2.45 -6.40
CA ARG A 86 -16.68 2.49 -7.79
C ARG A 86 -16.16 3.89 -8.17
N ARG A 87 -16.86 4.96 -7.79
CA ARG A 87 -16.39 6.35 -8.02
C ARG A 87 -15.10 6.66 -7.26
N ALA A 88 -15.02 6.23 -6.00
CA ALA A 88 -13.81 6.37 -5.20
C ALA A 88 -12.64 5.57 -5.81
N ALA A 89 -12.90 4.38 -6.37
CA ALA A 89 -11.88 3.56 -7.03
C ALA A 89 -11.31 4.24 -8.28
N VAL A 90 -12.15 4.94 -9.06
CA VAL A 90 -11.68 5.78 -10.17
C VAL A 90 -10.75 6.87 -9.67
N ALA A 91 -11.18 7.64 -8.65
CA ALA A 91 -10.38 8.72 -8.10
C ALA A 91 -9.04 8.21 -7.54
N ALA A 92 -9.06 7.11 -6.77
CA ALA A 92 -7.85 6.48 -6.24
C ALA A 92 -6.91 5.98 -7.34
N SER A 93 -7.45 5.38 -8.41
CA SER A 93 -6.66 4.92 -9.56
C SER A 93 -6.00 6.08 -10.32
N VAL A 94 -6.69 7.22 -10.46
CA VAL A 94 -6.14 8.42 -11.07
C VAL A 94 -5.04 9.02 -10.20
N VAL A 95 -5.27 9.14 -8.88
CA VAL A 95 -4.24 9.60 -7.94
C VAL A 95 -3.02 8.68 -7.97
N TRP A 96 -3.23 7.36 -8.09
CA TRP A 96 -2.15 6.39 -8.22
C TRP A 96 -1.33 6.61 -9.50
N ALA A 97 -1.98 6.78 -10.65
CA ALA A 97 -1.29 7.07 -11.90
C ALA A 97 -0.49 8.38 -11.84
N VAL A 98 -1.08 9.44 -11.28
CA VAL A 98 -0.40 10.74 -11.11
C VAL A 98 0.78 10.61 -10.16
N ALA A 99 0.62 9.92 -9.02
CA ALA A 99 1.69 9.70 -8.05
C ALA A 99 2.85 8.88 -8.66
N ALA A 100 2.56 7.91 -9.53
CA ALA A 100 3.58 7.16 -10.27
C ALA A 100 4.39 8.06 -11.23
N VAL A 101 3.73 8.97 -11.96
CA VAL A 101 4.40 9.95 -12.82
C VAL A 101 5.22 10.95 -12.00
N VAL A 102 4.69 11.46 -10.89
CA VAL A 102 5.42 12.37 -9.99
C VAL A 102 6.64 11.67 -9.40
N ALA A 103 6.50 10.41 -8.95
CA ALA A 103 7.61 9.63 -8.44
C ALA A 103 8.68 9.35 -9.52
N LEU A 104 8.28 9.16 -10.78
CA LEU A 104 9.19 8.99 -11.92
C LEU A 104 10.02 10.25 -12.17
N VAL A 105 9.37 11.42 -12.19
CA VAL A 105 10.04 12.72 -12.37
C VAL A 105 11.00 13.01 -11.22
N LEU A 106 10.56 12.79 -9.98
CA LEU A 106 11.39 13.02 -8.80
C LEU A 106 12.57 12.04 -8.70
N GLN A 107 12.42 10.77 -9.10
CA GLN A 107 13.55 9.83 -9.19
C GLN A 107 14.53 10.19 -10.30
N THR A 108 14.03 10.71 -11.43
CA THR A 108 14.90 11.24 -12.50
C THR A 108 15.72 12.43 -11.98
N ALA A 109 15.09 13.32 -11.22
CA ALA A 109 15.75 14.45 -10.58
C ALA A 109 16.81 14.01 -9.55
N GLU A 110 16.51 12.98 -8.76
CA GLU A 110 17.45 12.41 -7.78
C GLU A 110 18.69 11.84 -8.47
N LEU A 111 18.54 11.13 -9.60
CA LEU A 111 19.66 10.60 -10.36
C LEU A 111 20.47 11.70 -11.09
N ARG A 112 19.83 12.80 -11.46
CA ARG A 112 20.43 13.93 -12.20
C ARG A 112 20.54 15.20 -11.37
N ALA A 113 20.97 15.07 -10.12
CA ALA A 113 21.06 16.15 -9.14
C ALA A 113 21.76 17.45 -9.61
N SER A 114 22.58 17.41 -10.67
CA SER A 114 23.28 18.57 -11.25
C SER A 114 22.70 19.12 -12.56
N ALA A 115 21.58 18.58 -13.08
CA ALA A 115 21.02 18.96 -14.38
C ALA A 115 19.49 19.17 -14.34
N ASP A 116 19.00 20.01 -15.24
CA ASP A 116 17.56 20.24 -15.39
C ASP A 116 16.81 18.97 -15.81
N VAL A 117 15.65 18.75 -15.21
CA VAL A 117 14.76 17.63 -15.55
C VAL A 117 14.01 17.94 -16.83
N SER A 118 14.60 17.54 -17.97
CA SER A 118 13.96 17.63 -19.28
C SER A 118 13.17 16.36 -19.62
N PHE A 119 12.28 16.44 -20.61
CA PHE A 119 11.60 15.24 -21.14
C PHE A 119 12.60 14.18 -21.63
N GLY A 120 13.71 14.61 -22.25
CA GLY A 120 14.78 13.72 -22.67
C GLY A 120 15.46 13.00 -21.50
N ALA A 121 15.63 13.68 -20.36
CA ALA A 121 16.16 13.05 -19.14
C ALA A 121 15.24 11.97 -18.58
N VAL A 122 13.93 12.21 -18.57
CA VAL A 122 12.93 11.22 -18.13
C VAL A 122 12.90 10.02 -19.09
N ALA A 123 12.94 10.27 -20.40
CA ALA A 123 12.98 9.21 -21.40
C ALA A 123 14.24 8.33 -21.27
N ASP A 124 15.39 8.95 -21.03
CA ASP A 124 16.66 8.26 -20.76
C ASP A 124 16.60 7.41 -19.49
N TYR A 125 16.05 7.95 -18.39
CA TYR A 125 15.84 7.21 -17.16
C TYR A 125 14.92 5.98 -17.37
N VAL A 126 13.82 6.14 -18.10
CA VAL A 126 12.93 5.03 -18.46
C VAL A 126 13.64 4.01 -19.35
N ALA A 127 14.50 4.43 -20.27
CA ALA A 127 15.21 3.49 -21.16
C ALA A 127 16.27 2.66 -20.42
N THR A 128 16.99 3.29 -19.49
CA THR A 128 18.20 2.74 -18.87
C THR A 128 17.98 2.14 -17.48
N VAL A 129 17.00 2.63 -16.72
CA VAL A 129 16.77 2.21 -15.33
C VAL A 129 15.49 1.39 -15.19
N GLY A 130 15.60 0.20 -14.58
CA GLY A 130 14.47 -0.70 -14.35
C GLY A 130 13.32 -0.03 -13.61
N ALA A 131 13.62 0.68 -12.50
CA ALA A 131 12.62 1.40 -11.71
C ALA A 131 11.81 2.43 -12.53
N GLY A 132 12.46 3.10 -13.49
CA GLY A 132 11.80 4.01 -14.43
C GLY A 132 10.77 3.29 -15.31
N LYS A 133 11.14 2.13 -15.89
CA LYS A 133 10.21 1.28 -16.65
C LYS A 133 9.02 0.86 -15.80
N ALA A 134 9.29 0.37 -14.58
CA ALA A 134 8.24 -0.07 -13.67
C ALA A 134 7.23 1.03 -13.37
N LEU A 135 7.66 2.26 -13.10
CA LEU A 135 6.74 3.38 -12.82
C LEU A 135 5.86 3.73 -14.01
N VAL A 136 6.37 3.62 -15.25
CA VAL A 136 5.54 3.78 -16.46
C VAL A 136 4.51 2.67 -16.55
N PHE A 137 4.90 1.41 -16.34
CA PHE A 137 3.96 0.28 -16.31
C PHE A 137 2.89 0.46 -15.23
N VAL A 138 3.27 0.86 -14.01
CA VAL A 138 2.34 1.16 -12.91
C VAL A 138 1.37 2.28 -13.32
N ALA A 139 1.86 3.38 -13.89
CA ALA A 139 1.01 4.49 -14.32
C ALA A 139 0.00 4.05 -15.39
N CYS A 140 0.44 3.29 -16.39
CA CYS A 140 -0.43 2.74 -17.43
C CYS A 140 -1.49 1.79 -16.85
N LEU A 141 -1.10 0.84 -15.99
CA LEU A 141 -2.03 -0.11 -15.39
C LEU A 141 -2.99 0.56 -14.40
N ALA A 142 -2.55 1.58 -13.68
CA ALA A 142 -3.41 2.42 -12.84
C ALA A 142 -4.47 3.17 -13.69
N LEU A 143 -4.09 3.67 -14.88
CA LEU A 143 -5.07 4.25 -15.83
C LEU A 143 -6.04 3.20 -16.37
N VAL A 144 -5.57 1.99 -16.68
CA VAL A 144 -6.45 0.86 -17.07
C VAL A 144 -7.44 0.55 -15.93
N SER A 145 -6.98 0.52 -14.68
CA SER A 145 -7.85 0.38 -13.50
C SER A 145 -8.87 1.51 -13.41
N ALA A 146 -8.47 2.76 -13.64
CA ALA A 146 -9.37 3.92 -13.65
C ALA A 146 -10.46 3.77 -14.72
N VAL A 147 -10.10 3.33 -15.93
CA VAL A 147 -11.04 3.07 -17.02
C VAL A 147 -12.02 1.95 -16.65
N LEU A 148 -11.53 0.81 -16.15
CA LEU A 148 -12.38 -0.30 -15.74
C LEU A 148 -13.34 0.09 -14.61
N CYS A 149 -12.86 0.83 -13.61
CA CYS A 149 -13.71 1.37 -12.54
C CYS A 149 -14.72 2.38 -13.08
N GLY A 150 -14.34 3.22 -14.05
CA GLY A 150 -15.23 4.18 -14.71
C GLY A 150 -16.32 3.51 -15.54
N LEU A 151 -15.97 2.43 -16.25
CA LEU A 151 -16.94 1.57 -16.92
C LEU A 151 -17.88 0.92 -15.91
N ALA A 152 -17.39 0.47 -14.75
CA ALA A 152 -18.20 -0.09 -13.69
C ALA A 152 -19.13 0.96 -13.03
N VAL A 153 -18.75 2.24 -12.98
CA VAL A 153 -19.66 3.32 -12.56
C VAL A 153 -20.86 3.41 -13.51
N ARG A 154 -20.64 3.24 -14.82
CA ARG A 154 -21.68 3.36 -15.86
C ARG A 154 -22.51 2.07 -16.02
N LYS A 155 -21.85 0.92 -16.00
CA LYS A 155 -22.44 -0.39 -16.33
C LYS A 155 -22.71 -1.28 -15.11
N GLY A 156 -22.41 -0.81 -13.91
CA GLY A 156 -22.63 -1.56 -12.67
C GLY A 156 -21.87 -2.89 -12.64
N ASP A 157 -22.59 -3.98 -12.36
CA ASP A 157 -22.02 -5.31 -12.18
C ASP A 157 -21.65 -6.02 -13.49
N ALA A 158 -21.99 -5.43 -14.65
CA ALA A 158 -21.52 -5.93 -15.95
C ALA A 158 -19.98 -5.84 -16.12
N VAL A 159 -19.30 -5.06 -15.27
CA VAL A 159 -17.84 -5.08 -15.15
C VAL A 159 -17.46 -5.84 -13.86
N PRO A 160 -16.99 -7.10 -13.98
CA PRO A 160 -16.73 -7.97 -12.84
C PRO A 160 -15.79 -7.33 -11.81
N ALA A 161 -16.06 -7.59 -10.52
CA ALA A 161 -15.24 -7.06 -9.43
C ALA A 161 -13.86 -7.74 -9.37
N GLU A 162 -13.84 -9.02 -9.72
CA GLU A 162 -12.68 -9.89 -9.83
C GLU A 162 -11.69 -9.32 -10.83
N LEU A 163 -12.17 -8.92 -12.02
CA LEU A 163 -11.33 -8.32 -13.06
C LEU A 163 -10.69 -7.02 -12.57
N ARG A 164 -11.48 -6.14 -11.95
CA ARG A 164 -10.97 -4.87 -11.40
C ARG A 164 -9.93 -5.09 -10.31
N ALA A 165 -10.19 -6.01 -9.38
CA ALA A 165 -9.25 -6.35 -8.33
C ALA A 165 -7.98 -7.02 -8.87
N ALA A 166 -8.11 -7.92 -9.85
CA ALA A 166 -6.98 -8.59 -10.49
C ALA A 166 -6.07 -7.58 -11.19
N VAL A 167 -6.63 -6.65 -11.97
CA VAL A 167 -5.85 -5.57 -12.61
C VAL A 167 -5.17 -4.67 -11.58
N ALA A 168 -5.90 -4.27 -10.52
CA ALA A 168 -5.32 -3.44 -9.47
C ALA A 168 -4.18 -4.15 -8.71
N LEU A 169 -4.32 -5.45 -8.43
CA LEU A 169 -3.27 -6.24 -7.79
C LEU A 169 -2.08 -6.48 -8.73
N PHE A 170 -2.33 -6.75 -10.01
CA PHE A 170 -1.29 -6.92 -11.03
C PHE A 170 -0.47 -5.64 -11.22
N ALA A 171 -1.12 -4.47 -11.13
CA ALA A 171 -0.47 -3.17 -11.21
C ALA A 171 0.53 -2.88 -10.07
N LEU A 172 0.53 -3.67 -8.98
CA LEU A 172 1.52 -3.57 -7.90
C LEU A 172 2.86 -4.24 -8.24
N LEU A 173 2.84 -5.23 -9.14
CA LEU A 173 3.98 -6.13 -9.39
C LEU A 173 5.20 -5.48 -10.04
N PRO A 174 5.08 -4.50 -10.97
CA PRO A 174 6.25 -3.98 -11.69
C PRO A 174 7.33 -3.38 -10.77
N LEU A 175 6.95 -2.77 -9.64
CA LEU A 175 7.91 -2.13 -8.74
C LEU A 175 8.82 -3.15 -8.02
N PRO A 176 8.29 -4.17 -7.32
CA PRO A 176 9.10 -5.25 -6.74
C PRO A 176 10.01 -5.97 -7.73
N VAL A 177 9.57 -6.16 -8.98
CA VAL A 177 10.36 -6.84 -10.04
C VAL A 177 11.69 -6.15 -10.32
N THR A 178 11.76 -4.84 -10.12
CA THR A 178 12.94 -4.03 -10.48
C THR A 178 14.04 -3.96 -9.41
N GLY A 179 13.96 -4.80 -8.38
CA GLY A 179 14.99 -4.93 -7.35
C GLY A 179 16.35 -5.33 -7.91
N HIS A 180 17.43 -4.72 -7.41
CA HIS A 180 18.78 -4.68 -8.01
C HIS A 180 19.57 -5.99 -8.00
N ALA A 181 18.98 -7.08 -7.53
CA ALA A 181 19.73 -8.29 -7.27
C ALA A 181 19.72 -9.21 -8.49
N THR A 182 20.20 -8.73 -9.64
CA THR A 182 20.40 -9.61 -10.80
C THR A 182 21.66 -10.47 -10.57
N GLY A 183 21.53 -11.79 -10.56
CA GLY A 183 22.69 -12.72 -10.52
C GLY A 183 23.03 -13.39 -9.18
N TRP A 184 22.18 -13.31 -8.14
CA TRP A 184 22.34 -14.08 -6.90
C TRP A 184 21.35 -15.24 -6.83
N ARG A 185 21.72 -16.28 -6.07
CA ARG A 185 21.05 -17.60 -6.07
C ARG A 185 19.56 -17.57 -5.69
N TRP A 186 19.09 -16.59 -4.92
CA TRP A 186 17.70 -16.53 -4.45
C TRP A 186 16.88 -15.38 -5.06
N HIS A 187 17.34 -14.80 -6.17
CA HIS A 187 16.66 -13.69 -6.84
C HIS A 187 15.17 -13.93 -7.04
N ASP A 188 14.83 -15.03 -7.72
CA ASP A 188 13.45 -15.31 -8.11
C ASP A 188 12.56 -15.52 -6.88
N VAL A 189 13.09 -16.17 -5.84
CA VAL A 189 12.34 -16.46 -4.61
C VAL A 189 12.08 -15.18 -3.82
N THR A 190 13.05 -14.27 -3.71
CA THR A 190 12.85 -12.98 -3.03
C THR A 190 11.97 -12.03 -3.81
N MET A 191 12.05 -12.06 -5.14
CA MET A 191 11.13 -11.32 -6.00
C MET A 191 9.68 -11.78 -5.74
N ILE A 192 9.40 -13.08 -5.85
CA ILE A 192 8.06 -13.64 -5.58
C ILE A 192 7.62 -13.35 -4.13
N SER A 193 8.52 -13.48 -3.16
CA SER A 193 8.25 -13.16 -1.75
C SER A 193 7.80 -11.70 -1.58
N MET A 194 8.50 -10.75 -2.19
CA MET A 194 8.17 -9.33 -2.13
C MET A 194 6.87 -9.00 -2.87
N GLU A 195 6.61 -9.61 -4.02
CA GLU A 195 5.34 -9.48 -4.73
C GLU A 195 4.15 -9.94 -3.87
N LEU A 196 4.26 -11.14 -3.30
CA LEU A 196 3.24 -11.68 -2.40
C LEU A 196 3.06 -10.80 -1.16
N HIS A 197 4.15 -10.27 -0.59
CA HIS A 197 4.11 -9.34 0.53
C HIS A 197 3.29 -8.09 0.20
N VAL A 198 3.59 -7.42 -0.92
CA VAL A 198 2.95 -6.17 -1.33
C VAL A 198 1.48 -6.40 -1.69
N MET A 199 1.16 -7.46 -2.45
CA MET A 199 -0.23 -7.81 -2.78
C MET A 199 -1.05 -8.09 -1.52
N ALA A 200 -0.50 -8.86 -0.57
CA ALA A 200 -1.18 -9.20 0.67
C ALA A 200 -1.36 -7.98 1.58
N ALA A 201 -0.34 -7.12 1.72
CA ALA A 201 -0.43 -5.87 2.46
C ALA A 201 -1.49 -4.93 1.87
N ALA A 202 -1.51 -4.78 0.54
CA ALA A 202 -2.49 -3.94 -0.15
C ALA A 202 -3.93 -4.48 0.00
N ALA A 203 -4.14 -5.79 -0.16
CA ALA A 203 -5.44 -6.41 0.03
C ALA A 203 -5.94 -6.27 1.48
N TRP A 204 -5.05 -6.40 2.47
CA TRP A 204 -5.38 -6.28 3.88
C TRP A 204 -5.73 -4.84 4.27
N THR A 205 -4.82 -3.89 4.06
CA THR A 205 -5.01 -2.49 4.44
C THR A 205 -6.12 -1.85 3.62
N GLY A 206 -6.15 -2.08 2.31
CA GLY A 206 -7.17 -1.56 1.42
C GLY A 206 -8.54 -2.13 1.74
N GLY A 207 -8.62 -3.45 1.95
CA GLY A 207 -9.86 -4.12 2.32
C GLY A 207 -10.43 -3.60 3.65
N LEU A 208 -9.59 -3.42 4.68
CA LEU A 208 -10.01 -2.87 5.97
C LEU A 208 -10.52 -1.43 5.80
N GLY A 209 -9.73 -0.59 5.11
CA GLY A 209 -10.07 0.80 4.85
C GLY A 209 -11.40 0.92 4.11
N ALA A 210 -11.58 0.19 3.01
CA ALA A 210 -12.82 0.20 2.25
C ALA A 210 -14.01 -0.31 3.08
N VAL A 211 -13.83 -1.37 3.87
CA VAL A 211 -14.88 -1.91 4.75
C VAL A 211 -15.34 -0.88 5.77
N VAL A 212 -14.40 -0.27 6.50
CA VAL A 212 -14.74 0.61 7.61
C VAL A 212 -15.23 1.97 7.10
N VAL A 213 -14.60 2.54 6.08
CA VAL A 213 -14.98 3.85 5.53
C VAL A 213 -16.37 3.81 4.90
N LEU A 214 -16.71 2.74 4.17
CA LEU A 214 -17.95 2.70 3.40
C LEU A 214 -19.08 1.92 4.06
N LEU A 215 -18.80 0.98 4.98
CA LEU A 215 -19.82 0.10 5.56
C LEU A 215 -20.05 0.29 7.06
N ALA A 216 -19.23 1.07 7.78
CA ALA A 216 -19.40 1.24 9.24
C ALA A 216 -20.79 1.76 9.65
N ALA A 217 -21.42 2.58 8.79
CA ALA A 217 -22.77 3.09 9.02
C ALA A 217 -23.88 2.08 8.71
N ASN A 218 -23.61 1.04 7.91
CA ASN A 218 -24.58 0.05 7.48
C ASN A 218 -24.28 -1.33 8.07
N ARG A 219 -24.90 -1.61 9.23
CA ARG A 219 -24.66 -2.85 9.98
C ARG A 219 -24.98 -4.13 9.20
N SER A 220 -25.98 -4.08 8.31
CA SER A 220 -26.37 -5.25 7.52
C SER A 220 -25.29 -5.68 6.53
N LEU A 221 -24.67 -4.70 5.86
CA LEU A 221 -23.57 -4.96 4.95
C LEU A 221 -22.28 -5.27 5.70
N LEU A 222 -22.06 -4.62 6.85
CA LEU A 222 -20.92 -4.90 7.73
C LEU A 222 -20.95 -6.34 8.25
N ALA A 223 -22.11 -6.84 8.67
CA ALA A 223 -22.30 -8.22 9.11
C ALA A 223 -21.99 -9.26 8.02
N ARG A 224 -22.10 -8.88 6.73
CA ARG A 224 -21.71 -9.71 5.58
C ARG A 224 -20.22 -9.58 5.24
N ALA A 225 -19.71 -8.35 5.21
CA ALA A 225 -18.35 -8.05 4.75
C ALA A 225 -17.28 -8.44 5.77
N VAL A 226 -17.46 -8.13 7.06
CA VAL A 226 -16.42 -8.33 8.07
C VAL A 226 -16.05 -9.81 8.26
N PRO A 227 -16.97 -10.79 8.28
CA PRO A 227 -16.58 -12.21 8.35
C PRO A 227 -15.73 -12.68 7.17
N ARG A 228 -16.04 -12.23 5.94
CA ARG A 228 -15.26 -12.57 4.74
C ARG A 228 -13.90 -11.88 4.76
N PHE A 229 -13.91 -10.59 5.10
CA PHE A 229 -12.68 -9.82 5.27
C PHE A 229 -11.78 -10.42 6.35
N SER A 230 -12.33 -10.90 7.47
CA SER A 230 -11.52 -11.52 8.53
C SER A 230 -10.82 -12.80 8.07
N ARG A 231 -11.40 -13.56 7.12
CA ARG A 231 -10.71 -14.72 6.49
C ARG A 231 -9.57 -14.26 5.59
N LEU A 232 -9.83 -13.27 4.73
CA LEU A 232 -8.82 -12.66 3.86
C LEU A 232 -7.66 -12.09 4.69
N ALA A 233 -7.97 -11.31 5.72
CA ALA A 233 -6.99 -10.70 6.62
C ALA A 233 -6.11 -11.75 7.32
N THR A 234 -6.65 -12.91 7.72
CA THR A 234 -5.83 -14.00 8.28
C THR A 234 -4.81 -14.50 7.27
N VAL A 235 -5.21 -14.71 6.02
CA VAL A 235 -4.27 -15.12 4.94
C VAL A 235 -3.25 -14.03 4.70
N CYS A 236 -3.67 -12.76 4.60
CA CYS A 236 -2.75 -11.65 4.38
C CYS A 236 -1.73 -11.50 5.52
N VAL A 237 -2.14 -11.61 6.79
CA VAL A 237 -1.24 -11.56 7.95
C VAL A 237 -0.18 -12.65 7.86
N LEU A 238 -0.57 -13.87 7.51
CA LEU A 238 0.37 -14.99 7.36
C LEU A 238 1.35 -14.74 6.20
N VAL A 239 0.86 -14.33 5.03
CA VAL A 239 1.69 -14.05 3.86
C VAL A 239 2.66 -12.90 4.15
N VAL A 240 2.19 -11.77 4.69
CA VAL A 240 3.00 -10.60 5.04
C VAL A 240 4.04 -10.96 6.11
N GLY A 241 3.64 -11.72 7.14
CA GLY A 241 4.56 -12.14 8.21
C GLY A 241 5.66 -13.06 7.72
N LEU A 242 5.30 -14.12 6.99
CA LEU A 242 6.28 -15.10 6.48
C LEU A 242 7.22 -14.50 5.44
N SER A 243 6.68 -13.75 4.47
CA SER A 243 7.51 -13.05 3.48
C SER A 243 8.38 -11.98 4.11
N GLY A 244 7.85 -11.23 5.09
CA GLY A 244 8.61 -10.19 5.81
C GLY A 244 9.80 -10.77 6.57
N VAL A 245 9.60 -11.88 7.29
CA VAL A 245 10.70 -12.61 7.96
C VAL A 245 11.71 -13.13 6.94
N PHE A 246 11.24 -13.73 5.84
CA PHE A 246 12.13 -14.24 4.79
C PHE A 246 13.01 -13.13 4.19
N ASN A 247 12.40 -12.01 3.78
CA ASN A 247 13.13 -10.89 3.18
C ASN A 247 14.11 -10.26 4.19
N ALA A 248 13.70 -10.10 5.45
CA ALA A 248 14.58 -9.60 6.50
C ALA A 248 15.79 -10.52 6.71
N VAL A 249 15.59 -11.83 6.80
CA VAL A 249 16.72 -12.79 6.99
C VAL A 249 17.70 -12.72 5.84
N ILE A 250 17.20 -12.66 4.60
CA ILE A 250 18.05 -12.57 3.41
C ILE A 250 18.85 -11.26 3.40
N GLU A 251 18.22 -10.13 3.70
CA GLU A 251 18.88 -8.81 3.66
C GLU A 251 19.83 -8.59 4.85
N LEU A 252 19.59 -9.20 6.02
CA LEU A 252 20.46 -9.10 7.21
C LEU A 252 21.56 -10.17 7.28
N ALA A 253 21.49 -11.24 6.49
CA ALA A 253 22.42 -12.39 6.56
C ALA A 253 23.93 -12.04 6.55
N PRO A 254 24.43 -11.02 5.82
CA PRO A 254 25.87 -10.77 5.73
C PRO A 254 26.54 -10.32 7.04
N ARG A 255 25.82 -9.62 7.93
CA ARG A 255 26.38 -9.02 9.16
C ARG A 255 25.53 -9.22 10.41
N PHE A 256 24.24 -9.56 10.28
CA PHE A 256 23.29 -9.76 11.37
C PHE A 256 23.28 -8.67 12.45
N ASP A 257 23.42 -7.40 12.04
CA ASP A 257 23.45 -6.27 12.96
C ASP A 257 22.11 -5.54 13.02
N LEU A 258 21.20 -6.08 13.84
CA LEU A 258 19.84 -5.58 14.05
C LEU A 258 19.77 -4.26 14.80
N PHE A 259 20.76 -3.97 15.65
CA PHE A 259 20.68 -2.87 16.63
C PHE A 259 21.64 -1.73 16.32
N ALA A 260 22.71 -1.94 15.56
CA ALA A 260 23.65 -0.88 15.23
C ALA A 260 23.44 -0.28 13.83
N THR A 261 22.63 -0.90 12.97
CA THR A 261 22.36 -0.38 11.62
C THR A 261 20.99 0.27 11.51
N GLY A 262 20.90 1.37 10.75
CA GLY A 262 19.61 2.03 10.47
C GLY A 262 18.61 1.09 9.78
N TYR A 263 19.11 0.20 8.91
CA TYR A 263 18.31 -0.85 8.28
C TYR A 263 17.73 -1.83 9.34
N GLY A 264 18.57 -2.35 10.24
CA GLY A 264 18.16 -3.27 11.30
C GLY A 264 17.10 -2.67 12.23
N ILE A 265 17.25 -1.40 12.61
CA ILE A 265 16.26 -0.69 13.43
C ILE A 265 14.92 -0.58 12.70
N VAL A 266 14.90 -0.26 11.40
CA VAL A 266 13.63 -0.20 10.65
C VAL A 266 12.98 -1.58 10.52
N VAL A 267 13.76 -2.66 10.39
CA VAL A 267 13.23 -4.03 10.45
C VAL A 267 12.59 -4.33 11.81
N LEU A 268 13.23 -3.93 12.92
CA LEU A 268 12.65 -4.07 14.26
C LEU A 268 11.36 -3.26 14.43
N LEU A 269 11.30 -2.03 13.89
CA LEU A 269 10.09 -1.22 13.90
C LEU A 269 8.95 -1.88 13.11
N LYS A 270 9.25 -2.47 11.94
CA LYS A 270 8.27 -3.25 11.16
C LYS A 270 7.80 -4.50 11.90
N LEU A 271 8.69 -5.20 12.59
CA LEU A 271 8.32 -6.33 13.44
C LEU A 271 7.37 -5.89 14.56
N GLY A 272 7.67 -4.77 15.23
CA GLY A 272 6.79 -4.16 16.22
C GLY A 272 5.41 -3.83 15.66
N CYS A 273 5.36 -3.25 14.44
CA CYS A 273 4.10 -3.01 13.73
C CYS A 273 3.33 -4.31 13.47
N LEU A 274 4.00 -5.36 12.99
CA LEU A 274 3.35 -6.65 12.72
C LEU A 274 2.75 -7.27 13.99
N VAL A 275 3.47 -7.24 15.12
CA VAL A 275 2.97 -7.73 16.42
C VAL A 275 1.75 -6.92 16.86
N ALA A 276 1.81 -5.59 16.77
CA ALA A 276 0.70 -4.71 17.13
C ALA A 276 -0.53 -4.99 16.25
N LEU A 277 -0.35 -5.14 14.94
CA LEU A 277 -1.43 -5.49 14.00
C LEU A 277 -2.04 -6.86 14.32
N GLY A 278 -1.21 -7.86 14.64
CA GLY A 278 -1.69 -9.18 15.08
C GLY A 278 -2.59 -9.08 16.31
N ALA A 279 -2.18 -8.30 17.32
CA ALA A 279 -2.96 -8.09 18.54
C ALA A 279 -4.28 -7.33 18.27
N LEU A 280 -4.24 -6.26 17.48
CA LEU A 280 -5.42 -5.47 17.10
C LEU A 280 -6.40 -6.32 16.28
N GLY A 281 -5.91 -7.05 15.27
CA GLY A 281 -6.69 -7.94 14.43
C GLY A 281 -7.32 -9.10 15.23
N ALA A 282 -6.58 -9.67 16.17
CA ALA A 282 -7.10 -10.69 17.09
C ALA A 282 -8.23 -10.11 17.97
N HIS A 283 -8.09 -8.88 18.48
CA HIS A 283 -9.13 -8.23 19.25
C HIS A 283 -10.41 -8.02 18.41
N ILE A 284 -10.28 -7.50 17.18
CA ILE A 284 -11.41 -7.32 16.27
C ILE A 284 -12.09 -8.66 15.97
N ARG A 285 -11.30 -9.71 15.68
CA ARG A 285 -11.81 -11.04 15.33
C ARG A 285 -12.51 -11.74 16.49
N PHE A 286 -11.94 -11.74 17.68
CA PHE A 286 -12.45 -12.55 18.79
C PHE A 286 -13.42 -11.79 19.69
N ARG A 287 -13.30 -10.46 19.81
CA ARG A 287 -14.18 -9.65 20.67
C ARG A 287 -15.27 -8.92 19.91
N LEU A 288 -14.96 -8.32 18.76
CA LEU A 288 -15.92 -7.44 18.05
C LEU A 288 -16.76 -8.19 17.01
N LEU A 289 -16.19 -9.16 16.29
CA LEU A 289 -16.86 -9.90 15.23
C LEU A 289 -18.17 -10.58 15.67
N PRO A 290 -18.26 -11.22 16.86
CA PRO A 290 -19.53 -11.81 17.33
C PRO A 290 -20.63 -10.75 17.45
N GLY A 291 -20.32 -9.57 17.99
CA GLY A 291 -21.26 -8.45 18.10
C GLY A 291 -21.69 -7.90 16.75
N ILE A 292 -20.75 -7.82 15.79
CA ILE A 292 -21.03 -7.37 14.41
C ILE A 292 -21.99 -8.35 13.70
N ARG A 293 -21.79 -9.66 13.85
CA ARG A 293 -22.70 -10.69 13.30
C ARG A 293 -24.12 -10.58 13.88
N SER A 294 -24.23 -10.23 15.15
CA SER A 294 -25.50 -9.94 15.82
C SER A 294 -26.03 -8.52 15.58
N HIS A 295 -25.49 -7.77 14.60
CA HIS A 295 -25.92 -6.40 14.25
C HIS A 295 -25.84 -5.38 15.40
N ARG A 296 -25.03 -5.65 16.43
CA ARG A 296 -24.82 -4.75 17.57
C ARG A 296 -23.85 -3.62 17.20
N ARG A 297 -23.95 -2.50 17.91
CA ARG A 297 -22.92 -1.45 17.86
C ARG A 297 -21.66 -1.96 18.54
N THR A 298 -20.52 -1.73 17.93
CA THR A 298 -19.21 -2.10 18.46
C THR A 298 -18.23 -0.95 18.24
N ALA A 299 -17.08 -1.01 18.91
CA ALA A 299 -15.99 -0.04 18.73
C ALA A 299 -15.16 -0.30 17.44
N LEU A 300 -15.73 -0.96 16.41
CA LEU A 300 -14.98 -1.38 15.22
C LEU A 300 -14.21 -0.24 14.57
N VAL A 301 -14.84 0.93 14.39
CA VAL A 301 -14.21 2.08 13.73
C VAL A 301 -12.96 2.53 14.48
N THR A 302 -12.99 2.53 15.81
CA THR A 302 -11.85 2.94 16.65
C THR A 302 -10.71 1.93 16.55
N TRP A 303 -11.00 0.64 16.71
CA TRP A 303 -9.98 -0.42 16.65
C TRP A 303 -9.39 -0.59 15.25
N ALA A 304 -10.23 -0.53 14.22
CA ALA A 304 -9.75 -0.53 12.84
C ALA A 304 -9.00 0.75 12.49
N GLY A 305 -9.35 1.90 13.08
CA GLY A 305 -8.57 3.12 12.96
C GLY A 305 -7.18 3.01 13.56
N ALA A 306 -7.04 2.37 14.72
CA ALA A 306 -5.74 2.03 15.29
C ALA A 306 -4.96 1.06 14.38
N GLU A 307 -5.61 0.03 13.84
CA GLU A 307 -4.98 -0.91 12.89
C GLU A 307 -4.50 -0.19 11.63
N LEU A 308 -5.32 0.70 11.05
CA LEU A 308 -4.94 1.53 9.90
C LEU A 308 -3.80 2.50 10.23
N ALA A 309 -3.74 3.07 11.43
CA ALA A 309 -2.62 3.91 11.85
C ALA A 309 -1.30 3.12 11.87
N VAL A 310 -1.30 1.92 12.44
CA VAL A 310 -0.12 1.06 12.47
C VAL A 310 0.28 0.60 11.05
N MET A 311 -0.69 0.29 10.19
CA MET A 311 -0.43 0.01 8.78
C MET A 311 0.20 1.23 8.08
N GLY A 312 -0.33 2.44 8.31
CA GLY A 312 0.22 3.68 7.77
C GLY A 312 1.69 3.85 8.15
N LEU A 313 2.01 3.72 9.44
CA LEU A 313 3.39 3.72 9.93
C LEU A 313 4.27 2.71 9.18
N ALA A 314 3.78 1.47 9.02
CA ALA A 314 4.52 0.42 8.32
C ALA A 314 4.77 0.74 6.82
N PHE A 315 3.80 1.34 6.11
CA PHE A 315 3.99 1.84 4.75
C PHE A 315 5.02 2.97 4.70
N GLY A 316 4.96 3.92 5.63
CA GLY A 316 5.94 5.01 5.71
C GLY A 316 7.36 4.51 5.93
N LEU A 317 7.54 3.56 6.85
CA LEU A 317 8.83 2.89 7.08
C LEU A 317 9.30 2.11 5.84
N ALA A 318 8.39 1.47 5.12
CA ALA A 318 8.72 0.73 3.89
C ALA A 318 9.27 1.64 2.79
N VAL A 319 8.70 2.85 2.61
CA VAL A 319 9.18 3.83 1.63
C VAL A 319 10.65 4.17 1.86
N VAL A 320 11.06 4.34 3.12
CA VAL A 320 12.45 4.70 3.45
C VAL A 320 13.40 3.54 3.18
N LEU A 321 13.02 2.30 3.52
CA LEU A 321 13.86 1.11 3.27
C LEU A 321 14.23 0.94 1.81
N THR A 322 13.38 1.37 0.86
CA THR A 322 13.70 1.28 -0.58
C THR A 322 14.92 2.14 -1.00
N ARG A 323 15.44 2.98 -0.12
CA ARG A 323 16.60 3.86 -0.37
C ARG A 323 17.83 3.53 0.44
N VAL A 324 17.73 2.61 1.38
CA VAL A 324 18.85 2.24 2.23
C VAL A 324 19.54 1.07 1.53
N PRO A 325 20.86 1.15 1.26
CA PRO A 325 21.59 -0.01 0.77
C PRO A 325 21.42 -1.17 1.75
N ALA A 326 21.06 -2.36 1.25
CA ALA A 326 21.19 -3.57 2.04
C ALA A 326 22.68 -3.76 2.40
N ALA A 327 22.94 -4.13 3.66
CA ALA A 327 24.27 -4.08 4.28
C ALA A 327 25.29 -5.07 3.71
#